data_AF-A0A523QPD6-F1
#
_entry.id   AF-A0A523QPD6-F1
#
_cell.length_a   1.000
_cell.length_b   1.000
_cell.length_c   1.000
_cell.angle_alpha   90.00
_cell.angle_beta   90.00
_cell.angle_gamma   90.00
#
_symmetry.space_group_name_H-M   'P 1'
#
loop_
_entity.id
_entity.type
_entity.pdbx_description
1 polymer ?
#
loop_
_entity_poly.entity_id
_entity_poly.type
_entity_poly.pdbx_seq_one_letter_code
_entity_poly.pdbx_strand_id
1 'polypeptide(L)'
;MGGKNYRLALLILVLILVANLVLGGCTVKEAEKLQVVTSTALLAQIVERVGGEKVDVVNIIPPAQCPGHFDVKPGDILELAEADFFLLHGWQGEKFTDALIASANNPDLSVFKVDVL
;
A
#
# COMPACT_ATOMS: atom_id res chain seq x y z
N MET A 1 5.02 6.69 63.59
CA MET A 1 5.58 5.43 63.03
C MET A 1 5.22 5.16 61.55
N GLY A 2 4.56 6.07 60.81
CA GLY A 2 4.14 5.76 59.44
C GLY A 2 5.01 6.31 58.29
N GLY A 3 5.94 7.26 58.54
CA GLY A 3 6.78 7.93 57.53
C GLY A 3 7.49 7.03 56.51
N LYS A 4 7.91 5.84 56.97
CA LYS A 4 8.70 4.88 56.17
C LYS A 4 7.83 4.11 55.16
N ASN A 5 6.56 3.89 55.49
CA ASN A 5 5.65 3.06 54.69
C ASN A 5 5.16 3.82 53.46
N TYR A 6 4.94 5.13 53.58
CA TYR A 6 4.50 5.98 52.45
C TYR A 6 5.62 6.18 51.42
N ARG A 7 6.88 6.30 51.89
CA ARG A 7 8.06 6.39 51.00
C ARG A 7 8.27 5.11 50.20
N LEU A 8 8.05 3.95 50.83
CA LEU A 8 8.15 2.66 50.16
C LEU A 8 7.02 2.48 49.13
N ALA A 9 5.78 2.86 49.47
CA ALA A 9 4.66 2.82 48.55
C ALA A 9 4.85 3.74 47.32
N LEU A 10 5.43 4.93 47.54
CA LEU A 10 5.69 5.90 46.48
C LEU A 10 6.81 5.41 45.53
N LEU A 11 7.84 4.75 46.07
CA LEU A 11 8.88 4.11 45.25
C LEU A 11 8.32 2.96 44.41
N ILE A 12 7.45 2.12 44.97
CA ILE A 12 6.81 1.02 44.23
C ILE A 12 5.92 1.57 43.10
N LEU A 13 5.14 2.62 43.37
CA LEU A 13 4.29 3.27 42.36
C LEU A 13 5.12 3.83 41.20
N VAL A 14 6.23 4.51 41.49
CA VAL A 14 7.15 5.04 40.48
C VAL A 14 7.77 3.90 39.66
N LEU A 15 8.17 2.80 40.32
CA LEU A 15 8.74 1.64 39.65
C LEU A 15 7.75 0.99 38.67
N ILE A 16 6.48 0.87 39.09
CA ILE A 16 5.40 0.35 38.25
C ILE A 16 5.15 1.29 37.05
N LEU A 17 5.15 2.59 37.27
CA LEU A 17 4.94 3.57 36.20
C LEU A 17 6.06 3.51 35.15
N VAL A 18 7.31 3.40 35.61
CA VAL A 18 8.49 3.25 34.75
C VAL A 18 8.45 1.92 34.00
N ALA A 19 8.07 0.82 34.66
CA ALA A 19 7.95 -0.49 34.02
C ALA A 19 6.91 -0.50 32.88
N ASN A 20 5.76 0.17 33.07
CA ASN A 20 4.75 0.32 32.02
C ASN A 20 5.27 1.14 30.83
N LEU A 21 6.09 2.17 31.09
CA LEU A 21 6.68 3.00 30.04
C LEU A 21 7.71 2.22 29.18
N VAL A 22 8.46 1.31 29.80
CA VAL A 22 9.44 0.46 29.10
C VAL A 22 8.75 -0.63 28.26
N LEU A 23 7.63 -1.17 28.75
CA LEU A 23 6.90 -2.25 28.07
C LEU A 23 5.95 -1.75 26.96
N GLY A 24 5.47 -0.50 27.03
CA GLY A 24 4.53 0.06 26.05
C GLY A 24 5.13 0.52 24.70
N GLY A 25 6.46 0.49 24.56
CA GLY A 25 7.16 1.00 23.37
C GLY A 25 7.22 0.06 22.16
N CYS A 26 6.98 -1.24 22.36
CA CYS A 26 6.98 -2.23 21.27
C CYS A 26 5.61 -2.30 20.60
N THR A 27 5.20 -1.23 19.93
CA THR A 27 4.20 -1.37 18.87
C THR A 27 4.95 -1.69 17.57
N VAL A 28 4.71 -2.86 17.00
CA VAL A 28 5.14 -3.15 15.64
C VAL A 28 4.27 -2.27 14.76
N LYS A 29 4.81 -1.11 14.35
CA LYS A 29 4.19 -0.31 13.30
C LYS A 29 4.24 -1.16 12.04
N GLU A 30 3.11 -1.77 11.66
CA GLU A 30 3.00 -2.41 10.36
C GLU A 30 3.45 -1.39 9.31
N ALA A 31 4.42 -1.79 8.51
CA ALA A 31 4.85 -0.96 7.40
C ALA A 31 3.66 -0.85 6.45
N GLU A 32 3.28 0.39 6.13
CA GLU A 32 2.24 0.66 5.15
C GLU A 32 2.65 0.01 3.82
N LYS A 33 1.76 -0.79 3.27
CA LYS A 33 2.00 -1.50 2.02
C LYS A 33 1.81 -0.56 0.85
N LEU A 34 2.66 -0.71 -0.14
CA LEU A 34 2.54 0.02 -1.40
C LEU A 34 1.31 -0.45 -2.15
N GLN A 35 0.45 0.49 -2.55
CA GLN A 35 -0.71 0.22 -3.37
C GLN A 35 -0.29 0.21 -4.85
N VAL A 36 -0.37 -0.97 -5.47
CA VAL A 36 0.13 -1.19 -6.84
C VAL A 36 -1.00 -1.62 -7.76
N VAL A 37 -1.31 -0.79 -8.74
CA VAL A 37 -2.23 -1.14 -9.81
C VAL A 37 -1.45 -1.69 -11.00
N THR A 38 -1.99 -2.72 -11.63
CA THR A 38 -1.41 -3.36 -12.81
C THR A 38 -2.44 -3.50 -13.92
N SER A 39 -1.99 -3.38 -15.16
CA SER A 39 -2.84 -3.53 -16.35
C SER A 39 -3.05 -4.98 -16.81
N THR A 40 -2.28 -5.93 -16.29
CA THR A 40 -2.37 -7.33 -16.71
C THR A 40 -2.06 -8.26 -15.56
N ALA A 41 -2.67 -9.45 -15.58
CA ALA A 41 -2.40 -10.50 -14.61
C ALA A 41 -0.93 -10.92 -14.56
N LEU A 42 -0.18 -10.84 -15.68
CA LEU A 42 1.25 -11.14 -15.68
C LEU A 42 2.04 -10.16 -14.80
N LEU A 43 1.79 -8.86 -14.96
CA LEU A 43 2.43 -7.85 -14.12
C LEU A 43 2.01 -7.99 -12.67
N ALA A 44 0.73 -8.25 -12.40
CA ALA A 44 0.24 -8.51 -11.05
C ALA A 44 1.04 -9.64 -10.37
N GLN A 45 1.17 -10.78 -11.05
CA GLN A 45 1.92 -11.93 -10.54
C GLN A 45 3.41 -11.63 -10.30
N ILE A 46 4.04 -10.81 -11.15
CA ILE A 46 5.43 -10.40 -10.96
C ILE A 46 5.55 -9.50 -9.72
N VAL A 47 4.68 -8.50 -9.59
CA VAL A 47 4.68 -7.55 -8.46
C VAL A 47 4.43 -8.28 -7.16
N GLU A 48 3.41 -9.14 -7.09
CA GLU A 48 3.10 -9.93 -5.90
C GLU A 48 4.29 -10.79 -5.45
N ARG A 49 4.96 -11.46 -6.40
CA ARG A 49 6.11 -12.33 -6.09
C ARG A 49 7.35 -11.56 -5.63
N VAL A 50 7.60 -10.39 -6.21
CA VAL A 50 8.78 -9.57 -5.89
C VAL A 50 8.54 -8.73 -4.63
N GLY A 51 7.35 -8.14 -4.49
CA GLY A 51 6.98 -7.27 -3.39
C GLY A 51 6.58 -8.01 -2.11
N GLY A 52 6.04 -9.23 -2.23
CA GLY A 52 5.60 -10.04 -1.08
C GLY A 52 4.62 -9.29 -0.19
N GLU A 53 4.85 -9.31 1.12
CA GLU A 53 3.97 -8.67 2.11
C GLU A 53 4.04 -7.13 2.11
N LYS A 54 4.88 -6.51 1.28
CA LYS A 54 5.08 -5.05 1.23
C LYS A 54 4.19 -4.34 0.21
N VAL A 55 3.42 -5.09 -0.57
CA VAL A 55 2.58 -4.57 -1.65
C VAL A 55 1.18 -5.12 -1.51
N ASP A 56 0.19 -4.30 -1.84
CA ASP A 56 -1.15 -4.76 -2.19
C ASP A 56 -1.36 -4.48 -3.67
N VAL A 57 -1.79 -5.50 -4.42
CA VAL A 57 -1.80 -5.47 -5.89
C VAL A 57 -3.21 -5.62 -6.42
N VAL A 58 -3.62 -4.68 -7.27
CA VAL A 58 -4.89 -4.71 -8.00
C VAL A 58 -4.60 -4.81 -9.49
N ASN A 59 -5.32 -5.70 -10.19
CA ASN A 59 -5.24 -5.84 -11.64
C ASN A 59 -6.53 -5.37 -12.30
N ILE A 60 -6.48 -4.29 -13.07
CA ILE A 60 -7.68 -3.64 -13.63
C ILE A 60 -8.22 -4.33 -14.88
N ILE A 61 -7.38 -4.98 -15.69
CA ILE A 61 -7.86 -5.74 -16.86
C ILE A 61 -8.04 -7.20 -16.47
N PRO A 62 -9.29 -7.73 -16.46
CA PRO A 62 -9.57 -9.11 -16.16
C PRO A 62 -8.73 -10.09 -16.99
N PRO A 63 -8.31 -11.23 -16.40
CA PRO A 63 -7.70 -12.31 -17.17
C PRO A 63 -8.60 -12.71 -18.35
N ALA A 64 -7.99 -13.00 -19.50
CA ALA A 64 -8.67 -13.36 -20.76
C ALA A 64 -9.44 -12.23 -21.48
N GLN A 65 -9.45 -10.99 -20.97
CA GLN A 65 -9.93 -9.84 -21.75
C GLN A 65 -8.79 -9.24 -22.59
N CYS A 66 -9.04 -8.98 -23.87
CA CYS A 66 -8.10 -8.24 -24.70
C CYS A 66 -8.10 -6.76 -24.28
N PRO A 67 -6.94 -6.12 -24.03
CA PRO A 67 -6.87 -4.73 -23.55
C PRO A 67 -7.56 -3.71 -24.45
N GLY A 68 -7.64 -3.98 -25.77
CA GLY A 68 -8.36 -3.11 -26.71
C GLY A 68 -9.90 -3.12 -26.54
N HIS A 69 -10.45 -4.06 -25.79
CA HIS A 69 -11.87 -4.15 -25.42
C HIS A 69 -12.11 -3.94 -23.93
N PHE A 70 -11.09 -3.46 -23.21
CA PHE A 70 -11.25 -3.09 -21.82
C PHE A 70 -12.08 -1.81 -21.73
N ASP A 71 -13.11 -1.82 -20.90
CA ASP A 71 -13.98 -0.69 -20.65
C ASP A 71 -13.69 -0.17 -19.24
N VAL A 72 -13.17 1.05 -19.16
CA VAL A 72 -12.76 1.69 -17.92
C VAL A 72 -13.99 1.99 -17.08
N LYS A 73 -13.99 1.57 -15.82
CA LYS A 73 -15.06 1.80 -14.86
C LYS A 73 -14.63 2.89 -13.86
N PRO A 74 -15.59 3.56 -13.21
CA PRO A 74 -15.29 4.49 -12.12
C PRO A 74 -14.45 3.85 -11.00
N GLY A 75 -14.62 2.55 -10.75
CA GLY A 75 -13.78 1.80 -9.81
C GLY A 75 -12.31 1.82 -10.20
N ASP A 76 -11.97 1.58 -11.47
CA ASP A 76 -10.57 1.56 -11.92
C ASP A 76 -9.89 2.93 -11.78
N ILE A 77 -10.67 4.01 -11.94
CA ILE A 77 -10.18 5.37 -11.71
C ILE A 77 -9.86 5.59 -10.22
N LEU A 78 -10.72 5.08 -9.33
CA LEU A 78 -10.49 5.15 -7.88
C LEU A 78 -9.25 4.35 -7.46
N GLU A 79 -9.06 3.15 -8.02
CA GLU A 79 -7.87 2.34 -7.77
C GLU A 79 -6.59 3.13 -8.10
N LEU A 80 -6.54 3.83 -9.25
CA LEU A 80 -5.39 4.68 -9.59
C LEU A 80 -5.30 5.96 -8.75
N ALA A 81 -6.44 6.48 -8.27
CA ALA A 81 -6.47 7.68 -7.45
C ALA A 81 -5.83 7.45 -6.07
N GLU A 82 -5.85 6.22 -5.58
CA GLU A 82 -5.30 5.80 -4.28
C GLU A 82 -3.96 5.05 -4.39
N ALA A 83 -3.50 4.74 -5.61
CA ALA A 83 -2.29 3.96 -5.85
C ALA A 83 -1.00 4.78 -5.76
N ASP A 84 0.06 4.11 -5.29
CA ASP A 84 1.44 4.60 -5.39
C ASP A 84 2.02 4.32 -6.79
N PHE A 85 1.74 3.14 -7.32
CA PHE A 85 2.31 2.66 -8.58
C PHE A 85 1.26 2.17 -9.56
N PHE A 86 1.44 2.51 -10.83
CA PHE A 86 0.68 1.91 -11.93
C PHE A 86 1.62 1.29 -12.97
N LEU A 87 1.60 -0.03 -13.10
CA LEU A 87 2.42 -0.78 -14.05
C LEU A 87 1.58 -1.23 -15.24
N LEU A 88 2.01 -0.85 -16.44
CA LEU A 88 1.35 -1.22 -17.68
C LEU A 88 2.29 -1.75 -18.74
N HIS A 89 1.77 -2.56 -19.66
CA HIS A 89 2.56 -2.97 -20.81
C HIS A 89 2.58 -1.88 -21.88
N GLY A 90 3.74 -1.63 -22.50
CA GLY A 90 3.87 -0.59 -23.53
C GLY A 90 3.05 -0.83 -24.79
N TRP A 91 2.85 -2.10 -25.17
CA TRP A 91 2.03 -2.46 -26.35
C TRP A 91 0.53 -2.15 -26.18
N GLN A 92 0.07 -1.91 -24.95
CA GLN A 92 -1.30 -1.47 -24.69
C GLN A 92 -1.55 0.00 -25.05
N GLY A 93 -0.48 0.72 -25.42
CA GLY A 93 -0.41 2.04 -26.05
C GLY A 93 -1.69 2.89 -26.08
N GLU A 94 -1.66 4.00 -25.32
CA GLU A 94 -2.42 5.27 -25.38
C GLU A 94 -3.96 5.27 -25.55
N LYS A 95 -4.62 4.14 -25.86
CA LYS A 95 -6.03 4.18 -26.25
C LYS A 95 -6.97 4.52 -25.09
N PHE A 96 -6.71 3.98 -23.91
CA PHE A 96 -7.49 4.29 -22.71
C PHE A 96 -6.62 4.80 -21.56
N THR A 97 -5.32 4.52 -21.60
CA THR A 97 -4.47 4.62 -20.42
C THR A 97 -4.20 6.05 -20.01
N ASP A 98 -3.97 6.95 -20.98
CA ASP A 98 -3.72 8.36 -20.69
C ASP A 98 -4.97 9.05 -20.15
N ALA A 99 -6.14 8.72 -20.72
CA ALA A 99 -7.43 9.20 -20.21
C ALA A 99 -7.71 8.67 -18.79
N LEU A 100 -7.40 7.40 -18.53
CA LEU A 100 -7.54 6.80 -17.21
C LEU A 100 -6.62 7.48 -16.18
N ILE A 101 -5.33 7.66 -16.50
CA ILE A 101 -4.36 8.33 -15.62
C ILE A 101 -4.78 9.79 -15.36
N ALA A 102 -5.16 10.52 -16.41
CA ALA A 102 -5.65 11.89 -16.26
C ALA A 102 -6.92 11.98 -15.40
N SER A 103 -7.83 11.00 -15.53
CA SER A 103 -9.07 10.95 -14.76
C SER A 103 -8.84 10.61 -13.29
N ALA A 104 -7.82 9.81 -12.98
CA ALA A 104 -7.44 9.49 -11.60
C ALA A 104 -6.96 10.73 -10.84
N ASN A 105 -6.40 11.72 -11.55
CA ASN A 105 -5.95 13.01 -11.00
C ASN A 105 -5.09 12.85 -9.73
N ASN A 106 -4.22 11.84 -9.73
CA ASN A 106 -3.32 11.54 -8.63
C ASN A 106 -1.91 12.09 -8.96
N PRO A 107 -1.47 13.18 -8.30
CA PRO A 107 -0.16 13.78 -8.55
C PRO A 107 1.02 12.93 -8.03
N ASP A 108 0.74 12.00 -7.09
CA ASP A 108 1.75 11.14 -6.46
C ASP A 108 1.88 9.78 -7.19
N LEU A 109 1.01 9.50 -8.16
CA LEU A 109 1.02 8.25 -8.93
C LEU A 109 2.28 8.14 -9.79
N SER A 110 3.08 7.11 -9.54
CA SER A 110 4.24 6.77 -10.37
C SER A 110 3.88 5.71 -11.41
N VAL A 111 3.92 6.10 -12.69
CA VAL A 111 3.51 5.27 -13.82
C VAL A 111 4.72 4.62 -14.49
N PHE A 112 4.72 3.29 -14.61
CA PHE A 112 5.78 2.52 -15.26
C PHE A 112 5.27 1.75 -16.47
N LYS A 113 5.81 2.06 -17.65
CA LYS A 113 5.55 1.32 -18.89
C LYS A 113 6.60 0.22 -19.05
N VAL A 114 6.16 -1.02 -19.17
CA VAL A 114 6.97 -2.23 -19.35
C VAL A 114 6.85 -2.68 -20.80
N ASP A 115 7.91 -2.47 -21.58
CA ASP A 115 7.97 -2.94 -22.95
C ASP A 115 8.39 -4.41 -23.01
N VAL A 116 7.69 -5.19 -23.83
CA VAL A 116 8.05 -6.57 -24.15
C VAL A 116 8.31 -6.57 -25.66
N LEU A 117 9.56 -6.86 -26.03
CA LEU A 117 10.11 -6.80 -27.39
C LEU A 117 9.32 -7.62 -28.42
#